data_AF-A0A6G8QAG8-F1
#
_entry.id   AF-A0A6G8QAG8-F1
#
_cell.length_a   1.000
_cell.length_b   1.000
_cell.length_c   1.000
_cell.angle_alpha   90.00
_cell.angle_beta   90.00
_cell.angle_gamma   90.00
#
_symmetry.space_group_name_H-M   'P 1'
#
loop_
_entity.id
_entity.type
_entity.pdbx_description
1 polymer ?
#
loop_
_entity_poly.entity_id
_entity_poly.type
_entity_poly.pdbx_seq_one_letter_code
_entity_poly.pdbx_strand_id
1 'polypeptide(L)'
;MEPDSRSGPRADPGALPNVALADLEGEWRVERVDGLLPPMAGVRKRIGGKEGTTRVGPLPGWPFCVQRREEGFALVYRPPFSSLVDEVRAEPGGSWIGRTVLAGRALGRFRMRRTEHRK
;
A
#
# COMPACT_ATOMS: atom_id res chain seq x y z
N MET A 1 -23.83 -3.92 47.05
CA MET A 1 -24.08 -4.77 45.86
C MET A 1 -25.12 -4.01 45.07
N GLU A 2 -24.85 -3.21 44.05
CA GLU A 2 -23.83 -3.13 42.95
C GLU A 2 -23.11 -1.75 42.92
N PRO A 3 -22.31 -1.34 41.90
CA PRO A 3 -21.51 -2.05 40.87
C PRO A 3 -20.05 -1.51 40.78
N ASP A 4 -19.15 -2.14 40.00
CA ASP A 4 -18.30 -1.44 39.01
C ASP A 4 -17.57 -2.48 38.13
N SER A 5 -18.25 -2.91 37.08
CA SER A 5 -17.66 -3.74 36.04
C SER A 5 -16.74 -2.89 35.18
N ARG A 6 -15.43 -3.03 35.45
CA ARG A 6 -14.29 -2.82 34.55
C ARG A 6 -14.68 -2.42 33.12
N SER A 7 -14.75 -1.12 32.88
CA SER A 7 -14.66 -0.60 31.51
C SER A 7 -13.22 -0.82 31.02
N GLY A 8 -13.01 -1.93 30.30
CA GLY A 8 -11.81 -2.10 29.49
C GLY A 8 -11.73 -0.98 28.44
N PRO A 9 -10.53 -0.64 27.93
CA PRO A 9 -10.40 0.39 26.91
C PRO A 9 -11.21 -0.01 25.68
N ARG A 10 -12.26 0.76 25.40
CA ARG A 10 -13.05 0.67 24.18
C ARG A 10 -12.11 1.02 23.04
N ALA A 11 -11.67 0.00 22.28
CA ALA A 11 -10.88 0.22 21.08
C ALA A 11 -11.65 1.21 20.20
N ASP A 12 -11.04 2.38 19.95
CA ASP A 12 -11.61 3.41 19.10
C ASP A 12 -11.72 2.85 17.68
N PRO A 13 -12.94 2.67 17.12
CA PRO A 13 -13.11 2.14 15.77
C PRO A 13 -12.58 3.08 14.66
N GLY A 14 -12.13 4.29 15.02
CA GLY A 14 -11.46 5.24 14.14
C GLY A 14 -9.93 5.31 14.28
N ALA A 15 -9.34 4.61 15.27
CA ALA A 15 -7.88 4.50 15.34
C ALA A 15 -7.40 3.58 14.20
N LEU A 16 -6.89 4.18 13.12
CA LEU A 16 -6.24 3.43 12.06
C LEU A 16 -5.20 2.51 12.72
N PRO A 17 -5.16 1.21 12.38
CA PRO A 17 -4.19 0.30 12.94
C PRO A 17 -2.80 0.92 12.75
N ASN A 18 -1.99 0.94 13.81
CA ASN A 18 -0.58 1.26 13.69
C ASN A 18 0.08 0.15 12.86
N VAL A 19 0.01 0.31 11.53
CA VAL A 19 0.50 -0.67 10.58
C VAL A 19 2.01 -0.64 10.55
N ALA A 20 2.60 -1.81 10.75
CA ALA A 20 4.04 -1.98 10.71
C ALA A 20 4.50 -2.07 9.25
N LEU A 21 5.76 -1.70 9.00
CA LEU A 21 6.37 -1.90 7.68
C LEU A 21 6.36 -3.38 7.28
N ALA A 22 6.52 -4.28 8.27
CA ALA A 22 6.45 -5.73 8.10
C ALA A 22 5.13 -6.20 7.46
N ASP A 23 4.02 -5.50 7.69
CA ASP A 23 2.71 -5.85 7.11
C ASP A 23 2.64 -5.53 5.60
N LEU A 24 3.48 -4.61 5.14
CA LEU A 24 3.59 -4.20 3.74
C LEU A 24 4.61 -5.05 2.97
N GLU A 25 5.47 -5.81 3.66
CA GLU A 25 6.48 -6.65 3.03
C GLU A 25 5.86 -7.84 2.27
N GLY A 26 6.54 -8.23 1.18
CA GLY A 26 6.16 -9.35 0.34
C GLY A 26 5.81 -8.94 -1.10
N GLU A 27 5.07 -9.82 -1.77
CA GLU A 27 4.65 -9.63 -3.15
C GLU A 27 3.15 -9.33 -3.26
N TRP A 28 2.85 -8.34 -4.09
CA TRP A 28 1.54 -7.76 -4.26
C TRP A 28 1.17 -7.71 -5.73
N ARG A 29 -0.01 -8.21 -6.07
CA ARG A 29 -0.67 -7.94 -7.36
C ARG A 29 -1.36 -6.59 -7.23
N VAL A 30 -1.18 -5.74 -8.24
CA VAL A 30 -1.83 -4.43 -8.31
C VAL A 30 -3.02 -4.51 -9.25
N GLU A 31 -4.17 -4.08 -8.75
CA GLU A 31 -5.43 -4.04 -9.48
C GLU A 31 -5.91 -2.60 -9.57
N ARG A 32 -6.26 -2.13 -10.76
CA ARG A 32 -6.86 -0.80 -10.91
C ARG A 32 -8.24 -0.79 -10.27
N VAL A 33 -8.55 0.26 -9.52
CA VAL A 33 -9.88 0.51 -8.96
C VAL A 33 -10.57 1.58 -9.78
N ASP A 34 -9.92 2.73 -10.00
CA ASP A 34 -10.49 3.84 -10.76
C ASP A 34 -9.43 4.84 -11.30
N GLY A 35 -9.90 5.97 -11.81
CA GLY A 35 -9.08 7.08 -12.27
C GLY A 35 -8.41 6.83 -13.62
N LEU A 36 -7.47 7.69 -13.99
CA LEU A 36 -6.78 7.67 -15.28
C LEU A 36 -5.57 6.71 -15.29
N LEU A 37 -5.56 5.71 -14.41
CA LEU A 37 -4.52 4.69 -14.44
C LEU A 37 -4.65 3.83 -15.70
N PRO A 38 -3.52 3.48 -16.36
CA PRO A 38 -3.52 2.44 -17.38
C PRO A 38 -4.14 1.13 -16.85
N PRO A 39 -4.46 0.15 -17.70
CA PRO A 39 -5.15 -1.09 -17.30
C PRO A 39 -4.52 -1.93 -16.16
N MET A 40 -3.30 -1.62 -15.70
CA MET A 40 -2.54 -2.28 -14.61
C MET A 40 -2.41 -3.82 -14.74
N ALA A 41 -2.74 -4.41 -15.89
CA ALA A 41 -2.63 -5.84 -16.11
C ALA A 41 -1.17 -6.30 -16.00
N GLY A 42 -0.92 -7.28 -15.13
CA GLY A 42 0.42 -7.84 -14.91
C GLY A 42 1.34 -6.98 -14.03
N VAL A 43 0.84 -5.90 -13.43
CA VAL A 43 1.61 -5.08 -12.49
C VAL A 43 1.72 -5.78 -11.13
N ARG A 44 2.95 -5.94 -10.66
CA ARG A 44 3.27 -6.51 -9.34
C ARG A 44 4.21 -5.59 -8.59
N LYS A 45 4.11 -5.56 -7.27
CA LYS A 45 5.07 -4.88 -6.40
C LYS A 45 5.70 -5.89 -5.46
N ARG A 46 7.03 -5.88 -5.37
CA ARG A 46 7.78 -6.59 -4.34
C ARG A 46 8.34 -5.56 -3.37
N ILE A 47 8.09 -5.74 -2.08
CA ILE A 47 8.52 -4.82 -1.03
C ILE A 47 9.32 -5.61 0.00
N GLY A 48 10.48 -5.08 0.38
CA GLY A 48 11.33 -5.64 1.43
C GLY A 48 11.99 -4.51 2.21
N GLY A 49 11.64 -4.36 3.48
CA GLY A 49 12.06 -3.23 4.30
C GLY A 49 11.68 -1.89 3.68
N LYS A 50 12.66 -0.99 3.60
CA LYS A 50 12.45 0.41 3.16
C LYS A 50 12.50 0.60 1.64
N GLU A 51 12.55 -0.47 0.87
CA GLU A 51 12.68 -0.43 -0.58
C GLU A 51 11.75 -1.45 -1.25
N GLY A 52 11.54 -1.26 -2.55
CA GLY A 52 10.81 -2.22 -3.34
C GLY A 52 10.94 -1.98 -4.83
N THR A 53 10.26 -2.81 -5.60
CA THR A 53 10.32 -2.77 -7.06
C THR A 53 8.94 -3.07 -7.63
N THR A 54 8.52 -2.26 -8.60
CA THR A 54 7.34 -2.53 -9.42
C THR A 54 7.77 -3.29 -10.67
N ARG A 55 7.12 -4.40 -10.97
CA ARG A 55 7.35 -5.23 -12.16
C ARG A 55 6.11 -5.22 -13.04
N VAL A 56 6.31 -5.12 -14.34
CA VAL A 56 5.22 -5.14 -15.33
C VAL A 56 5.59 -6.12 -16.43
N GLY A 57 5.05 -7.34 -16.37
CA GLY A 57 5.40 -8.40 -17.31
C GLY A 57 6.93 -8.61 -17.41
N PRO A 58 7.51 -8.67 -18.62
CA PRO A 58 8.95 -8.86 -18.84
C PRO A 58 9.79 -7.58 -18.73
N LEU A 59 9.18 -6.43 -18.43
CA LEU A 59 9.91 -5.15 -18.36
C LEU A 59 10.86 -5.10 -17.16
N PRO A 60 11.97 -4.34 -17.26
CA PRO A 60 12.83 -4.07 -16.12
C PRO A 60 12.02 -3.56 -14.93
N GLY A 61 12.33 -4.06 -13.73
CA GLY A 61 11.65 -3.62 -12.53
C GLY A 61 11.98 -2.16 -12.19
N TRP A 62 10.98 -1.37 -11.81
CA TRP A 62 11.13 0.01 -11.38
C TRP A 62 11.30 0.12 -9.87
N PRO A 63 12.48 0.54 -9.38
CA PRO A 63 12.73 0.64 -7.95
C PRO A 63 12.04 1.84 -7.33
N PHE A 64 11.63 1.69 -6.06
CA PHE A 64 11.08 2.75 -5.23
C PHE A 64 11.56 2.62 -3.77
N CYS A 65 11.48 3.71 -3.03
CA CYS A 65 11.70 3.74 -1.58
C CYS A 65 10.35 3.80 -0.85
N VAL A 66 10.27 3.16 0.32
CA VAL A 66 9.10 3.19 1.20
C VAL A 66 9.32 4.25 2.28
N GLN A 67 8.36 5.15 2.43
CA GLN A 67 8.38 6.19 3.46
C GLN A 67 7.13 6.09 4.33
N ARG A 68 7.27 6.23 5.65
CA ARG A 68 6.11 6.34 6.55
C ARG A 68 5.36 7.65 6.25
N ARG A 69 4.04 7.57 6.26
CA ARG A 69 3.08 8.70 6.25
C ARG A 69 2.18 8.55 7.47
N GLU A 70 1.35 9.53 7.80
CA GLU A 70 0.47 9.45 8.97
C GLU A 70 -0.45 8.22 8.91
N GLU A 71 -1.16 8.05 7.79
CA GLU A 71 -2.19 7.01 7.62
C GLU A 71 -1.71 5.75 6.87
N GLY A 72 -0.40 5.56 6.71
CA GLY A 72 0.17 4.42 5.99
C GLY A 72 1.58 4.68 5.47
N PHE A 73 1.81 4.37 4.19
CA PHE A 73 3.13 4.49 3.56
C PHE A 73 3.05 5.16 2.18
N ALA A 74 4.15 5.75 1.75
CA ALA A 74 4.36 6.25 0.40
C ALA A 74 5.47 5.45 -0.29
N LEU A 75 5.22 5.02 -1.52
CA LEU A 75 6.18 4.38 -2.40
C LEU A 75 6.66 5.42 -3.40
N VAL A 76 7.88 5.92 -3.19
CA VAL A 76 8.47 7.01 -3.98
C VAL A 76 9.40 6.40 -5.02
N TYR A 77 9.01 6.49 -6.29
CA TYR A 77 9.77 5.91 -7.39
C TYR A 77 11.10 6.64 -7.58
N ARG A 78 12.13 5.91 -8.03
CA ARG A 78 13.44 6.49 -8.33
C ARG A 78 13.47 7.08 -9.76
N PRO A 79 14.47 7.93 -10.09
CA PRO A 79 14.62 8.48 -11.43
C PRO A 79 14.58 7.40 -12.53
N PRO A 80 13.96 7.70 -13.69
CA PRO A 80 13.41 9.00 -14.10
C PRO A 80 11.98 9.29 -13.57
N PHE A 81 11.38 8.41 -12.77
CA PHE A 81 9.98 8.53 -12.30
C PHE A 81 9.85 9.13 -10.90
N SER A 82 10.79 9.99 -10.47
CA SER A 82 10.80 10.57 -9.13
C SER A 82 9.59 11.44 -8.77
N SER A 83 8.83 11.86 -9.77
CA SER A 83 7.56 12.59 -9.57
C SER A 83 6.35 11.68 -9.32
N LEU A 84 6.51 10.35 -9.43
CA LEU A 84 5.48 9.36 -9.20
C LEU A 84 5.56 8.86 -7.75
N VAL A 85 4.46 8.97 -7.03
CA VAL A 85 4.32 8.53 -5.65
C VAL A 85 3.03 7.73 -5.52
N ASP A 86 3.13 6.55 -4.95
CA ASP A 86 1.96 5.76 -4.59
C ASP A 86 1.77 5.76 -3.08
N GLU A 87 0.70 6.38 -2.61
CA GLU A 87 0.32 6.35 -1.21
C GLU A 87 -0.56 5.14 -0.95
N VAL A 88 -0.24 4.36 0.07
CA VAL A 88 -0.95 3.12 0.41
C VAL A 88 -1.38 3.11 1.86
N ARG A 89 -2.59 2.58 2.09
CA ARG A 89 -3.21 2.42 3.40
C ARG A 89 -3.75 1.01 3.51
N ALA A 90 -3.64 0.41 4.69
CA ALA A 90 -4.17 -0.93 4.90
C ALA A 90 -5.70 -0.89 4.84
N GLU A 91 -6.27 -1.89 4.18
CA GLU A 91 -7.69 -2.20 4.24
C GLU A 91 -7.91 -3.42 5.15
N PRO A 92 -9.12 -3.57 5.72
CA PRO A 92 -9.54 -4.81 6.34
C PRO A 92 -9.31 -6.01 5.40
N GLY A 93 -8.87 -7.15 5.95
CA GLY A 93 -8.62 -8.35 5.16
C GLY A 93 -7.22 -8.43 4.52
N GLY A 94 -6.27 -7.61 4.95
CA GLY A 94 -4.85 -7.75 4.59
C GLY A 94 -4.48 -7.28 3.18
N SER A 95 -5.38 -6.53 2.54
CA SER A 95 -5.11 -5.81 1.28
C SER A 95 -4.74 -4.35 1.57
N TRP A 96 -4.19 -3.66 0.59
CA TRP A 96 -3.89 -2.24 0.71
C TRP A 96 -4.59 -1.45 -0.39
N ILE A 97 -5.28 -0.38 -0.02
CA ILE A 97 -5.78 0.60 -0.98
C ILE A 97 -4.68 1.62 -1.25
N GLY A 98 -4.49 1.94 -2.52
CA GLY A 98 -3.48 2.85 -2.99
C GLY A 98 -4.05 3.99 -3.81
N ARG A 99 -3.37 5.13 -3.77
CA ARG A 99 -3.63 6.30 -4.59
C ARG A 99 -2.33 6.70 -5.29
N THR A 100 -2.37 6.78 -6.61
CA THR A 100 -1.24 7.26 -7.41
C THR A 100 -1.28 8.77 -7.52
N VAL A 101 -0.17 9.41 -7.20
CA VAL A 101 0.07 10.85 -7.31
C VAL A 101 1.23 11.05 -8.27
N LEU A 102 1.01 11.85 -9.33
CA LEU A 102 2.05 12.24 -10.28
C LEU A 102 2.18 13.75 -10.28
N ALA A 103 3.38 14.26 -10.02
CA ALA A 103 3.66 15.70 -9.96
C ALA A 103 2.66 16.46 -9.07
N GLY A 104 2.32 15.87 -7.91
CA GLY A 104 1.38 16.42 -6.93
C GLY A 104 -0.11 16.24 -7.27
N ARG A 105 -0.45 15.64 -8.41
CA ARG A 105 -1.86 15.43 -8.83
C ARG A 105 -2.27 13.96 -8.68
N ALA A 106 -3.42 13.72 -8.05
CA ALA A 106 -3.98 12.38 -7.97
C ALA A 106 -4.41 11.89 -9.37
N LEU A 107 -3.88 10.74 -9.80
CA LEU A 107 -4.20 10.13 -11.09
C LEU A 107 -5.30 9.08 -10.98
N GLY A 108 -5.32 8.30 -9.90
CA GLY A 108 -6.31 7.26 -9.70
C GLY A 108 -6.00 6.37 -8.52
N ARG A 109 -6.87 5.39 -8.29
CA ARG A 109 -6.74 4.44 -7.19
C ARG A 109 -6.47 3.03 -7.71
N PHE A 110 -5.72 2.30 -6.91
CA PHE A 110 -5.42 0.89 -7.13
C PHE A 110 -5.56 0.13 -5.82
N ARG A 111 -5.66 -1.19 -5.89
CA ARG A 111 -5.64 -2.09 -4.75
C ARG A 111 -4.46 -3.04 -4.89
N MET A 112 -3.75 -3.27 -3.79
CA MET A 112 -2.72 -4.29 -3.68
C MET A 112 -3.30 -5.49 -2.95
N ARG A 113 -3.30 -6.63 -3.64
CA ARG A 113 -3.66 -7.92 -3.05
C ARG A 113 -2.43 -8.79 -2.95
N ARG A 114 -2.30 -9.49 -1.84
CA ARG A 114 -1.18 -10.40 -1.62
C ARG A 114 -1.21 -11.46 -2.71
N THR A 115 -0.08 -11.68 -3.37
CA THR A 115 0.02 -12.83 -4.28
C THR A 115 0.27 -14.05 -3.42
N GLU A 116 -0.67 -14.99 -3.42
CA GLU A 116 -0.39 -16.31 -2.87
C GLU A 116 0.78 -16.90 -3.66
N HIS A 117 1.88 -17.19 -2.96
CA HIS A 117 2.86 -18.13 -3.49
C HIS A 117 2.19 -19.51 -3.47
N ARG A 118 1.59 -19.93 -4.58
CA ARG A 118 1.47 -21.37 -4.81
C ARG A 118 2.87 -21.88 -5.13
N LYS A 119 3.40 -22.61 -4.17
CA LYS A 119 4.65 -23.36 -4.23
C LYS A 119 4.59 -24.41 -5.34
#